data_AF-A0A7C9EYE6-F1
#
_entry.id   AF-A0A7C9EYE6-F1
#
_cell.length_a   1.000
_cell.length_b   1.000
_cell.length_c   1.000
_cell.angle_alpha   90.00
_cell.angle_beta   90.00
_cell.angle_gamma   90.00
#
_symmetry.space_group_name_H-M   'P 1'
#
loop_
_entity.id
_entity.type
_entity.pdbx_description
1 polymer ?
#
loop_
_entity_poly.entity_id
_entity_poly.type
_entity_poly.pdbx_seq_one_letter_code
_entity_poly.pdbx_strand_id
1 'polypeptide(L)'
;DRRSLQRALDRRLYLLLHGTTHATPGGEPVWHFPEKVYENEDTLRKCAESALKSVLGDLTHTYFVGNAPMGHMVVHPTETTPDRSPFKRFFFKSQVIAANKYDISKCDDFVWVTKD
;
A
#
# COMPACT_ATOMS: atom_id res chain seq x y z
N ASP A 1 -3.78 5.70 -20.28
CA ASP A 1 -4.50 5.65 -19.00
C ASP A 1 -3.59 5.01 -17.93
N ARG A 2 -3.53 5.56 -16.71
CA ARG A 2 -2.78 5.00 -15.57
C ARG A 2 -3.66 4.23 -14.58
N ARG A 3 -4.99 4.21 -14.79
CA ARG A 3 -5.95 3.47 -13.97
C ARG A 3 -6.12 2.02 -14.44
N SER A 4 -5.95 1.77 -15.73
CA SER A 4 -5.99 0.42 -16.29
C SER A 4 -4.68 -0.38 -16.07
N LEU A 5 -4.85 -1.68 -15.80
CA LEU A 5 -3.79 -2.69 -15.80
C LEU A 5 -3.43 -3.17 -17.22
N GLN A 6 -4.26 -2.90 -18.22
CA GLN A 6 -4.04 -3.28 -19.62
C GLN A 6 -3.09 -2.29 -20.33
N ARG A 7 -1.91 -2.08 -19.74
CA ARG A 7 -0.87 -1.18 -20.27
C ARG A 7 0.51 -1.68 -19.86
N ALA A 8 1.54 -1.36 -20.66
CA ALA A 8 2.93 -1.72 -20.37
C ALA A 8 3.08 -3.20 -19.96
N LEU A 9 2.52 -4.10 -20.78
CA LEU A 9 2.40 -5.54 -20.49
C LEU A 9 3.75 -6.26 -20.36
N ASP A 10 4.80 -5.64 -20.88
CA ASP A 10 6.21 -6.03 -20.78
C ASP A 10 6.85 -5.62 -19.44
N ARG A 11 6.18 -4.79 -18.63
CA ARG A 11 6.71 -4.21 -17.39
C ARG A 11 5.82 -4.55 -16.19
N ARG A 12 6.41 -4.44 -14.99
CA ARG A 12 5.67 -4.57 -13.73
C ARG A 12 4.96 -3.26 -13.41
N LEU A 13 3.67 -3.39 -13.08
CA LEU A 13 2.87 -2.31 -12.56
C LEU A 13 2.80 -2.39 -11.03
N TYR A 14 2.86 -1.22 -10.38
CA TYR A 14 2.78 -1.04 -8.94
C TYR A 14 1.60 -0.15 -8.61
N LEU A 15 0.80 -0.56 -7.62
CA LEU A 15 -0.32 0.24 -7.13
C LEU A 15 0.20 1.32 -6.18
N LEU A 16 -0.16 2.57 -6.45
CA LEU A 16 0.00 3.69 -5.53
C LEU A 16 -1.36 4.36 -5.30
N LEU A 17 -1.56 4.79 -4.06
CA LEU A 17 -2.72 5.54 -3.61
C LEU A 17 -2.30 6.97 -3.33
N HIS A 18 -3.19 7.91 -3.62
CA HIS A 18 -3.03 9.30 -3.24
C HIS A 18 -3.82 9.56 -1.97
N GLY A 19 -3.15 10.05 -0.93
CA GLY A 19 -3.82 10.31 0.33
C GLY A 19 -2.88 10.72 1.44
N THR A 20 -3.46 10.87 2.64
CA THR A 20 -2.70 11.11 3.86
C THR A 20 -2.14 9.79 4.37
N THR A 21 -0.89 9.84 4.85
CA THR A 21 -0.20 8.66 5.37
C THR A 21 -0.12 8.71 6.88
N HIS A 22 0.16 7.57 7.51
CA HIS A 22 0.56 7.56 8.90
C HIS A 22 1.88 8.31 9.14
N ALA A 23 2.70 8.62 8.14
CA ALA A 23 3.86 9.48 8.34
C ALA A 23 3.49 10.98 8.33
N THR A 24 2.40 11.35 7.65
CA THR A 24 1.99 12.75 7.41
C THR A 24 0.49 12.96 7.74
N PRO A 25 0.05 12.71 8.98
CA PRO A 25 -1.33 12.96 9.40
C PRO A 25 -1.66 14.47 9.25
N GLY A 26 -2.66 14.79 8.42
CA GLY A 26 -3.08 16.18 8.17
C GLY A 26 -2.09 17.03 7.36
N GLY A 27 -1.05 16.41 6.78
CA GLY A 27 -0.18 17.05 5.80
C GLY A 27 -0.73 16.96 4.37
N GLU A 28 0.03 17.51 3.42
CA GLU A 28 -0.31 17.39 2.00
C GLU A 28 -0.43 15.91 1.57
N PRO A 29 -1.44 15.57 0.75
CA PRO A 29 -1.57 14.24 0.19
C PRO A 29 -0.31 13.83 -0.56
N VAL A 30 0.14 12.60 -0.35
CA VAL A 30 1.30 12.03 -1.03
C VAL A 30 0.93 10.70 -1.68
N TRP A 31 1.74 10.27 -2.65
CA TRP A 31 1.62 8.93 -3.21
C TRP A 31 2.25 7.91 -2.28
N HIS A 32 1.49 6.89 -1.90
CA HIS A 32 1.95 5.86 -0.97
C HIS A 32 1.38 4.48 -1.32
N PHE A 33 1.95 3.44 -0.71
CA PHE A 33 1.39 2.09 -0.77
C PHE A 33 0.23 1.94 0.21
N PRO A 34 -0.70 0.98 -0.01
CA PRO A 34 -1.65 0.56 1.00
C PRO A 34 -0.95 0.27 2.33
N GLU A 35 -1.36 0.94 3.39
CA GLU A 35 -0.76 0.82 4.71
C GLU A 35 -1.80 0.83 5.82
N LYS A 36 -1.41 0.28 6.98
CA LYS A 36 -2.21 0.21 8.19
C LYS A 36 -1.29 0.13 9.40
N VAL A 37 -1.65 0.79 10.50
CA VAL A 37 -0.97 0.60 11.79
C VAL A 37 -1.28 -0.79 12.31
N TYR A 38 -0.24 -1.48 12.78
CA TYR A 38 -0.38 -2.78 13.43
C TYR A 38 -0.93 -2.59 14.84
N GLU A 39 -2.12 -3.13 15.10
CA GLU A 39 -2.79 -2.98 16.39
C GLU A 39 -3.19 -4.34 16.97
N ASN A 40 -4.09 -5.05 16.28
CA ASN A 40 -4.80 -6.21 16.83
C ASN A 40 -4.72 -7.46 15.95
N GLU A 41 -3.97 -7.44 14.85
CA GLU A 41 -3.84 -8.61 13.97
C GLU A 41 -2.85 -9.64 14.53
N ASP A 42 -3.10 -10.93 14.25
CA ASP A 42 -2.21 -12.00 14.76
C ASP A 42 -0.78 -11.93 14.21
N THR A 43 -0.60 -11.36 13.00
CA THR A 43 0.71 -11.26 12.34
C THR A 43 0.81 -10.00 11.52
N LEU A 44 2.05 -9.50 11.32
CA LEU A 44 2.33 -8.38 10.41
C LEU A 44 1.81 -8.63 8.99
N ARG A 45 1.88 -9.88 8.52
CA ARG A 45 1.33 -10.27 7.22
C ARG A 45 -0.19 -10.07 7.18
N LYS A 46 -0.93 -10.53 8.18
CA LYS A 46 -2.40 -10.33 8.25
C LYS A 46 -2.77 -8.86 8.31
N CYS A 47 -1.96 -8.03 8.97
CA CYS A 47 -2.13 -6.58 8.94
C CYS A 47 -1.97 -6.00 7.53
N ALA A 48 -0.92 -6.41 6.80
CA ALA A 48 -0.72 -6.01 5.41
C ALA A 48 -1.83 -6.53 4.47
N GLU A 49 -2.33 -7.75 4.69
CA GLU A 49 -3.50 -8.29 3.99
C GLU A 49 -4.75 -7.44 4.27
N SER A 50 -5.00 -7.08 5.52
CA SER A 50 -6.12 -6.19 5.88
C SER A 50 -5.99 -4.80 5.24
N ALA A 51 -4.79 -4.25 5.16
CA ALA A 51 -4.51 -2.97 4.51
C ALA A 51 -4.78 -3.03 3.00
N LEU A 52 -4.38 -4.11 2.33
CA LEU A 52 -4.66 -4.27 0.91
C LEU A 52 -6.16 -4.53 0.66
N LYS A 53 -6.81 -5.30 1.53
CA LYS A 53 -8.25 -5.62 1.43
C LYS A 53 -9.12 -4.38 1.61
N SER A 54 -8.74 -3.42 2.46
CA SER A 54 -9.52 -2.18 2.61
C SER A 54 -9.55 -1.36 1.32
N VAL A 55 -8.53 -1.49 0.47
CA VAL A 55 -8.38 -0.77 -0.80
C VAL A 55 -9.02 -1.53 -1.96
N LEU A 56 -8.77 -2.83 -2.06
CA LEU A 56 -9.22 -3.69 -3.16
C LEU A 56 -10.63 -4.28 -2.95
N GLY A 57 -11.17 -4.20 -1.73
CA GLY A 57 -12.44 -4.83 -1.33
C GLY A 57 -12.31 -6.34 -1.03
N ASP A 58 -11.66 -7.09 -1.92
CA ASP A 58 -11.34 -8.51 -1.73
C ASP A 58 -9.90 -8.86 -2.14
N LEU A 59 -9.43 -10.02 -1.68
CA LEU A 59 -8.09 -10.54 -1.93
C LEU A 59 -8.09 -11.82 -2.77
N THR A 60 -9.22 -12.20 -3.36
CA THR A 60 -9.47 -13.49 -4.00
C THR A 60 -8.50 -13.76 -5.16
N HIS A 61 -8.13 -12.71 -5.89
CA HIS A 61 -7.19 -12.79 -7.00
C HIS A 61 -5.83 -12.13 -6.67
N THR A 62 -5.47 -12.09 -5.38
CA THR A 62 -4.18 -11.60 -4.92
C THR A 62 -3.34 -12.72 -4.31
N TYR A 63 -2.02 -12.58 -4.36
CA TYR A 63 -1.10 -13.52 -3.74
C TYR A 63 0.02 -12.79 -2.98
N PHE A 64 0.07 -13.00 -1.67
CA PHE A 64 1.14 -12.51 -0.81
C PHE A 64 2.35 -13.46 -0.82
N VAL A 65 3.52 -12.90 -1.08
CA VAL A 65 4.77 -13.65 -1.20
C VAL A 65 5.41 -13.85 0.17
N GLY A 66 5.24 -15.04 0.74
CA GLY A 66 5.85 -15.44 2.01
C GLY A 66 5.24 -14.76 3.25
N ASN A 67 5.75 -15.14 4.42
CA ASN A 67 5.34 -14.57 5.71
C ASN A 67 6.29 -13.49 6.25
N ALA A 68 7.50 -13.40 5.67
CA ALA A 68 8.48 -12.40 6.06
C ALA A 68 8.28 -11.11 5.25
N PRO A 69 8.53 -9.93 5.85
CA PRO A 69 8.55 -8.68 5.11
C PRO A 69 9.71 -8.68 4.10
N MET A 70 9.50 -8.04 2.95
CA MET A 70 10.53 -7.84 1.91
C MET A 70 11.56 -6.78 2.30
N GLY A 71 11.22 -5.93 3.26
CA GLY A 71 12.06 -4.86 3.74
C GLY A 71 11.38 -4.08 4.85
N HIS A 72 12.13 -3.22 5.52
CA HIS A 72 11.59 -2.28 6.49
C HIS A 72 12.27 -0.92 6.35
N MET A 73 11.59 0.13 6.81
CA MET A 73 12.18 1.45 6.99
C MET A 73 11.80 1.99 8.37
N VAL A 74 12.71 2.75 8.97
CA VAL A 74 12.39 3.56 10.15
C VAL A 74 11.91 4.91 9.65
N VAL A 75 10.70 5.30 10.05
CA VAL A 75 10.15 6.62 9.78
C VAL A 75 10.38 7.46 11.02
N HIS A 76 11.16 8.52 10.85
CA HIS A 76 11.40 9.49 11.90
C HIS A 76 10.33 10.57 11.90
N PRO A 77 10.05 11.17 13.07
CA PRO A 77 9.16 12.32 13.17
C PRO A 77 9.71 13.46 12.32
N THR A 78 8.84 14.12 11.55
CA THR A 78 9.18 15.32 10.78
C THR A 78 8.88 16.56 11.60
N GLU A 79 9.36 17.74 11.16
CA GLU A 79 9.01 19.03 11.78
C GLU A 79 7.50 19.28 11.85
N THR A 80 6.74 18.66 10.95
CA THR A 80 5.26 18.67 10.92
C THR A 80 4.60 17.70 11.90
N THR A 81 5.36 16.77 12.51
CA THR A 81 4.85 15.79 13.49
C THR A 81 5.83 15.57 14.66
N PRO A 82 6.26 16.62 15.37
CA PRO A 82 7.36 16.53 16.32
C PRO A 82 7.08 15.64 17.54
N ASP A 83 5.81 15.51 17.95
CA ASP A 83 5.40 14.71 19.11
C ASP A 83 5.26 13.20 18.83
N ARG A 84 5.52 12.75 17.60
CA ARG A 84 5.40 11.33 17.29
C ARG A 84 6.67 10.57 17.67
N SER A 85 6.48 9.34 18.15
CA SER A 85 7.59 8.41 18.29
C SER A 85 7.98 7.85 16.92
N PRO A 86 9.29 7.62 16.66
CA PRO A 86 9.73 6.95 15.45
C PRO A 86 9.08 5.56 15.36
N PHE A 87 8.65 5.18 14.16
CA PHE A 87 8.00 3.89 13.93
C PHE A 87 8.66 3.12 12.80
N LYS A 88 8.46 1.80 12.79
CA LYS A 88 8.96 0.92 11.73
C LYS A 88 7.84 0.59 10.76
N ARG A 89 8.08 0.81 9.47
CA ARG A 89 7.20 0.36 8.39
C ARG A 89 7.79 -0.90 7.77
N PHE A 90 6.97 -1.94 7.63
CA PHE A 90 7.34 -3.22 7.03
C PHE A 90 6.63 -3.39 5.70
N PHE A 91 7.38 -3.73 4.65
CA PHE A 91 6.84 -3.88 3.30
C PHE A 91 6.58 -5.34 2.99
N PHE A 92 5.36 -5.65 2.55
CA PHE A 92 4.99 -6.98 2.07
C PHE A 92 4.70 -6.92 0.58
N LYS A 93 5.17 -7.93 -0.16
CA LYS A 93 4.90 -8.03 -1.59
C LYS A 93 3.63 -8.85 -1.81
N SER A 94 2.67 -8.26 -2.52
CA SER A 94 1.51 -8.94 -3.06
C SER A 94 1.47 -8.81 -4.58
N GLN A 95 0.92 -9.81 -5.25
CA GLN A 95 0.75 -9.85 -6.70
C GLN A 95 -0.73 -9.94 -7.04
N VAL A 96 -1.16 -9.16 -8.02
CA VAL A 96 -2.51 -9.26 -8.59
C VAL A 96 -2.48 -10.24 -9.76
N ILE A 97 -3.32 -11.26 -9.71
CA ILE A 97 -3.35 -12.36 -10.70
C ILE A 97 -4.45 -12.11 -11.76
N ALA A 98 -5.50 -11.35 -11.44
CA ALA A 98 -6.59 -11.04 -12.37
C ALA A 98 -6.72 -9.54 -12.61
N ALA A 99 -6.48 -9.10 -13.85
CA ALA A 99 -6.39 -7.68 -14.21
C ALA A 99 -7.73 -6.92 -14.27
N ASN A 100 -8.88 -7.60 -14.22
CA ASN A 100 -10.17 -7.00 -14.61
C ASN A 100 -11.22 -6.96 -13.49
N LYS A 101 -10.87 -7.19 -12.22
CA LYS A 101 -11.86 -7.39 -11.15
C LYS A 101 -11.75 -6.47 -9.93
N TYR A 102 -10.85 -5.49 -9.93
CA TYR A 102 -10.68 -4.61 -8.78
C TYR A 102 -11.38 -3.28 -8.98
N ASP A 103 -12.38 -3.04 -8.14
CA ASP A 103 -13.01 -1.73 -7.99
C ASP A 103 -12.30 -1.00 -6.84
N ILE A 104 -11.29 -0.20 -7.19
CA ILE A 104 -10.53 0.61 -6.25
C ILE A 104 -11.30 1.92 -6.03
N SER A 105 -12.29 1.86 -5.13
CA SER A 105 -13.21 2.97 -4.86
C SER A 105 -13.01 3.63 -3.50
N LYS A 106 -12.16 3.07 -2.63
CA LYS A 106 -11.91 3.54 -1.24
C LYS A 106 -10.63 4.37 -1.08
N CYS A 107 -10.32 5.20 -2.07
CA CYS A 107 -9.22 6.17 -2.00
C CYS A 107 -9.53 7.39 -2.87
N ASP A 108 -8.92 8.53 -2.54
CA ASP A 108 -9.15 9.78 -3.27
C ASP A 108 -8.68 9.67 -4.73
N ASP A 109 -7.50 9.08 -4.94
CA ASP A 109 -7.02 8.71 -6.27
C ASP A 109 -6.08 7.49 -6.20
N PHE A 110 -5.94 6.80 -7.32
CA PHE A 110 -5.01 5.68 -7.45
C PHE A 110 -4.39 5.64 -8.84
N VAL A 111 -3.17 5.11 -8.90
CA VAL A 111 -2.48 4.84 -10.15
C VAL A 111 -1.77 3.51 -10.11
N TRP A 112 -1.71 2.87 -11.27
CA TRP A 112 -0.71 1.85 -11.56
C TRP A 112 0.47 2.54 -12.19
N VAL A 113 1.69 2.34 -11.67
CA VAL A 113 2.93 2.94 -12.20
C VAL A 113 3.95 1.88 -12.54
N THR A 114 4.84 2.21 -13.48
CA THR A 114 6.07 1.46 -13.70
C THR A 114 7.17 2.01 -12.79
N LYS A 115 8.21 1.21 -12.53
CA LYS A 115 9.33 1.65 -11.67
C LYS A 115 10.15 2.78 -12.31
N ASP A 116 10.27 2.77 -13.63
CA ASP A 116 10.96 3.81 -14.41
C ASP A 116 9.96 4.86 -14.90
#